data_AF-A0A9N8HWW0-F1
#
_entry.id   AF-A0A9N8HWW0-F1
#
_cell.length_a   1.000
_cell.length_b   1.000
_cell.length_c   1.000
_cell.angle_alpha   90.00
_cell.angle_beta   90.00
_cell.angle_gamma   90.00
#
_symmetry.space_group_name_H-M   'P 1'
#
loop_
_entity.id
_entity.type
_entity.pdbx_description
1 polymer ?
#
loop_
_entity_poly.entity_id
_entity_poly.type
_entity_poly.pdbx_seq_one_letter_code
_entity_poly.pdbx_strand_id
1 'polypeptide(L)'
;MKKSSLSASSFSSHNSSDHRRMPKASATRKSIAKNFELGCAAARGNRNPISLHSVDEEVFALVWTWIAETLVAETSLCRSSKEAITELISQHNDCPLCEKAHRIMMIAARQAEIEGEMNTIKCPIRKSRQWYKAEYHQQHPTEGGEGSSSTCAGHAEDKAIRNTQALEYADHLLTLWQQRSSKLAASREDSSSVVDESSDHYLTEQNKAEIALLVLLFNYMNRVVSSLLGEHFSSAFFRVPTSAALALESRAGFMAMMTRFMANGMVGKFKKTHLPGEISAALLGTKTDRPEERQEKECRDHPSTTKSTPDDDNQPPICLPRHLERATLAGEHCALALRRITTWVEQFEQTAIRDGLISETLLRALDDNSTMVPSSDLRAHRLVHWVTVTMRKRLQKSCRSEEDVTLAIVLLLVGYSPKSVFHSFHWDKLVEAQGEDTAKRLVIWWSLRWTLERAKGLDGNQDDDAGDELITS
;
A
#
# COMPACT_ATOMS: atom_id res chain seq x y z
N MET A 1 -52.55 -35.53 -15.07
CA MET A 1 -51.64 -35.08 -16.15
C MET A 1 -52.13 -33.72 -16.68
N LYS A 2 -51.52 -32.62 -16.24
CA LYS A 2 -51.64 -31.29 -16.86
C LYS A 2 -50.24 -30.67 -16.80
N LYS A 3 -49.58 -30.53 -17.95
CA LYS A 3 -48.29 -29.85 -18.08
C LYS A 3 -48.56 -28.36 -18.26
N SER A 4 -48.18 -27.54 -17.29
CA SER A 4 -48.15 -26.09 -17.42
C SER A 4 -46.79 -25.68 -18.00
N SER A 5 -46.79 -25.16 -19.22
CA SER A 5 -45.66 -24.54 -19.89
C SER A 5 -45.43 -23.14 -19.34
N LEU A 6 -44.30 -22.91 -18.67
CA LEU A 6 -43.82 -21.57 -18.31
C LEU A 6 -42.98 -21.03 -19.48
N SER A 7 -43.42 -19.89 -20.02
CA SER A 7 -42.75 -19.12 -21.07
C SER A 7 -41.54 -18.38 -20.50
N ALA A 8 -40.37 -18.59 -21.10
CA ALA A 8 -39.17 -17.79 -20.83
C ALA A 8 -39.35 -16.38 -21.41
N SER A 9 -39.39 -15.36 -20.54
CA SER A 9 -39.31 -13.96 -20.94
C SER A 9 -37.84 -13.57 -21.13
N SER A 10 -37.49 -13.22 -22.37
CA SER A 10 -36.19 -12.66 -22.73
C SER A 10 -36.05 -11.24 -22.17
N PHE A 11 -35.25 -11.08 -21.12
CA PHE A 11 -34.80 -9.75 -20.67
C PHE A 11 -33.68 -9.27 -21.59
N SER A 12 -33.98 -8.26 -22.41
CA SER A 12 -32.99 -7.52 -23.20
C SER A 12 -32.48 -6.35 -22.36
N SER A 13 -31.28 -6.46 -21.79
CA SER A 13 -30.60 -5.37 -21.08
C SER A 13 -29.92 -4.44 -22.08
N HIS A 14 -30.52 -3.26 -22.28
CA HIS A 14 -29.83 -2.12 -22.89
C HIS A 14 -28.94 -1.45 -21.83
N ASN A 15 -27.65 -1.80 -21.79
CA ASN A 15 -26.64 -1.06 -21.06
C ASN A 15 -26.02 0.01 -21.98
N SER A 16 -26.52 1.24 -21.84
CA SER A 16 -25.92 2.45 -22.41
C SER A 16 -25.29 3.26 -21.27
N SER A 17 -24.10 2.89 -20.84
CA SER A 17 -23.22 3.73 -20.04
C SER A 17 -21.98 4.08 -20.86
N ASP A 18 -21.85 5.37 -21.14
CA ASP A 18 -20.70 5.98 -21.81
C ASP A 18 -19.49 5.92 -20.87
N HIS A 19 -18.90 4.73 -20.75
CA HIS A 19 -17.66 4.53 -20.01
C HIS A 19 -16.54 5.24 -20.78
N ARG A 20 -16.04 6.36 -20.24
CA ARG A 20 -14.74 6.94 -20.63
C ARG A 20 -13.77 5.79 -20.86
N ARG A 21 -13.30 5.62 -22.09
CA ARG A 21 -12.36 4.57 -22.47
C ARG A 21 -11.12 4.68 -21.58
N MET A 22 -11.07 3.85 -20.54
CA MET A 22 -9.85 3.66 -19.77
C MET A 22 -8.76 3.17 -20.75
N PRO A 23 -7.47 3.44 -20.45
CA PRO A 23 -6.37 2.86 -21.19
C PRO A 23 -6.61 1.36 -21.37
N LYS A 24 -6.22 0.77 -22.50
CA LYS A 24 -6.35 -0.69 -22.69
C LYS A 24 -5.39 -1.38 -21.72
N ALA A 25 -5.82 -2.37 -20.94
CA ALA A 25 -5.04 -3.23 -20.00
C ALA A 25 -3.58 -3.51 -20.36
N SER A 26 -3.28 -3.62 -21.64
CA SER A 26 -1.92 -3.72 -22.17
C SER A 26 -1.00 -2.54 -21.82
N ALA A 27 -1.50 -1.30 -21.75
CA ALA A 27 -0.74 -0.08 -21.51
C ALA A 27 -0.31 0.01 -20.04
N THR A 28 -1.24 -0.20 -19.11
CA THR A 28 -0.97 -0.24 -17.66
C THR A 28 0.04 -1.35 -17.34
N ARG A 29 -0.15 -2.56 -17.89
CA ARG A 29 0.79 -3.67 -17.72
C ARG A 29 2.17 -3.39 -18.33
N LYS A 30 2.24 -2.73 -19.50
CA LYS A 30 3.50 -2.31 -20.12
C LYS A 30 4.21 -1.23 -19.30
N SER A 31 3.47 -0.28 -18.75
CA SER A 31 4.01 0.78 -17.89
C SER A 31 4.60 0.18 -16.61
N ILE A 32 3.92 -0.78 -15.99
CA ILE A 32 4.45 -1.52 -14.84
C ILE A 32 5.67 -2.35 -15.22
N ALA A 33 5.67 -3.02 -16.37
CA ALA A 33 6.86 -3.73 -16.84
C ALA A 33 8.09 -2.82 -16.98
N LYS A 34 7.86 -1.56 -17.37
CA LYS A 34 8.89 -0.55 -17.60
C LYS A 34 9.38 0.09 -16.30
N ASN A 35 8.46 0.43 -15.40
CA ASN A 35 8.71 1.24 -14.21
C ASN A 35 8.91 0.42 -12.95
N PHE A 36 8.48 -0.85 -12.94
CA PHE A 36 8.70 -1.74 -11.81
C PHE A 36 9.77 -2.77 -12.10
N GLU A 37 10.55 -3.04 -11.07
CA GLU A 37 11.77 -3.80 -11.18
C GLU A 37 11.50 -5.29 -11.32
N LEU A 38 10.46 -5.79 -10.65
CA LEU A 38 9.87 -7.10 -10.93
C LEU A 38 8.74 -6.99 -11.98
N GLY A 39 8.61 -5.84 -12.64
CA GLY A 39 7.53 -5.54 -13.59
C GLY A 39 7.47 -6.53 -14.75
N CYS A 40 8.60 -7.04 -15.24
CA CYS A 40 8.61 -8.10 -16.26
C CYS A 40 8.03 -9.43 -15.75
N ALA A 41 8.22 -9.77 -14.47
CA ALA A 41 7.57 -10.93 -13.85
C ALA A 41 6.09 -10.66 -13.61
N ALA A 42 5.75 -9.44 -13.17
CA ALA A 42 4.38 -8.99 -12.95
C ALA A 42 3.55 -8.94 -14.25
N ALA A 43 4.14 -8.44 -15.34
CA ALA A 43 3.49 -8.29 -16.64
C ALA A 43 3.26 -9.62 -17.36
N ARG A 44 3.99 -10.68 -17.00
CA ARG A 44 3.73 -12.05 -17.46
C ARG A 44 2.46 -12.65 -16.83
N GLY A 45 1.75 -11.91 -15.98
CA GLY A 45 0.40 -12.22 -15.53
C GLY A 45 0.29 -13.38 -14.55
N ASN A 46 1.38 -13.73 -13.86
CA ASN A 46 1.41 -14.92 -13.02
C ASN A 46 1.45 -14.58 -11.54
N ARG A 47 0.37 -14.96 -10.83
CA ARG A 47 0.25 -15.20 -9.38
C ARG A 47 1.31 -14.52 -8.50
N ASN A 48 1.43 -13.20 -8.60
CA ASN A 48 2.29 -12.39 -7.73
C ASN A 48 1.49 -11.24 -7.12
N PRO A 49 1.97 -10.66 -5.99
CA PRO A 49 1.24 -9.63 -5.25
C PRO A 49 0.76 -8.45 -6.08
N ILE A 50 1.51 -8.09 -7.13
CA ILE A 50 1.21 -6.94 -7.96
C ILE A 50 0.10 -7.27 -8.95
N SER A 51 0.19 -8.43 -9.61
CA SER A 51 -0.80 -8.86 -10.60
C SER A 51 -2.17 -9.23 -10.01
N LEU A 52 -2.30 -9.37 -8.68
CA LEU A 52 -3.57 -9.74 -8.03
C LEU A 52 -4.70 -8.77 -8.37
N HIS A 53 -4.38 -7.48 -8.45
CA HIS A 53 -5.36 -6.44 -8.74
C HIS A 53 -5.74 -6.39 -10.22
N SER A 54 -5.01 -7.07 -11.10
CA SER A 54 -5.26 -7.04 -12.56
C SER A 54 -6.56 -7.71 -13.02
N VAL A 55 -7.36 -8.22 -12.08
CA VAL A 55 -8.76 -8.64 -12.28
C VAL A 55 -9.67 -7.46 -12.65
N ASP A 56 -9.27 -6.24 -12.26
CA ASP A 56 -9.94 -5.00 -12.63
C ASP A 56 -8.85 -3.98 -12.98
N GLU A 57 -8.95 -3.37 -14.16
CA GLU A 57 -7.90 -2.46 -14.65
C GLU A 57 -7.83 -1.17 -13.86
N GLU A 58 -8.97 -0.64 -13.43
CA GLU A 58 -9.06 0.58 -12.64
C GLU A 58 -8.42 0.37 -11.28
N VAL A 59 -8.83 -0.67 -10.55
CA VAL A 59 -8.27 -0.96 -9.21
C VAL A 59 -6.78 -1.27 -9.30
N PHE A 60 -6.34 -1.94 -10.37
CA PHE A 60 -4.92 -2.19 -10.62
C PHE A 60 -4.14 -0.89 -10.78
N ALA A 61 -4.62 0.05 -11.60
CA ALA A 61 -3.97 1.35 -11.79
C ALA A 61 -3.95 2.18 -10.50
N LEU A 62 -5.04 2.17 -9.74
CA LEU A 62 -5.17 2.92 -8.48
C LEU A 62 -4.24 2.37 -7.39
N VAL A 63 -4.28 1.06 -7.15
CA VAL A 63 -3.42 0.41 -6.14
C VAL A 63 -1.96 0.57 -6.52
N TRP A 64 -1.65 0.46 -7.81
CA TRP A 64 -0.27 0.62 -8.26
C TRP A 64 0.22 2.07 -8.12
N THR A 65 -0.63 3.05 -8.39
CA THR A 65 -0.35 4.47 -8.11
C THR A 65 -0.08 4.67 -6.61
N TRP A 66 -0.90 4.09 -5.74
CA TRP A 66 -0.70 4.19 -4.30
C TRP A 66 0.62 3.56 -3.84
N ILE A 67 0.96 2.36 -4.31
CA ILE A 67 2.26 1.72 -4.03
C ILE A 67 3.41 2.58 -4.53
N ALA A 68 3.29 3.13 -5.74
CA ALA A 68 4.35 3.92 -6.35
C ALA A 68 4.64 5.19 -5.53
N GLU A 69 3.61 5.96 -5.18
CA GLU A 69 3.81 7.22 -4.46
C GLU A 69 4.24 6.99 -3.00
N THR A 70 3.72 5.95 -2.33
CA THR A 70 4.06 5.69 -0.93
C THR A 70 5.41 4.98 -0.79
N LEU A 71 5.68 3.94 -1.58
CA LEU A 71 6.86 3.10 -1.42
C LEU A 71 8.00 3.49 -2.40
N VAL A 72 7.70 3.77 -3.67
CA VAL A 72 8.71 3.89 -4.75
C VAL A 72 9.28 5.29 -4.90
N ALA A 73 8.42 6.31 -4.82
CA ALA A 73 8.85 7.68 -4.90
C ALA A 73 9.87 7.99 -3.80
N GLU A 74 10.89 8.76 -4.17
CA GLU A 74 11.86 9.29 -3.24
C GLU A 74 11.23 10.47 -2.50
N THR A 75 11.20 10.37 -1.18
CA THR A 75 10.51 11.29 -0.27
C THR A 75 11.43 11.56 0.93
N SER A 76 10.84 11.81 2.10
CA SER A 76 11.54 12.04 3.35
C SER A 76 12.28 10.80 3.89
N LEU A 77 11.78 9.60 3.55
CA LEU A 77 12.39 8.32 3.92
C LEU A 77 13.06 7.69 2.70
N CYS A 78 14.28 7.17 2.87
CA CYS A 78 14.93 6.44 1.77
C CYS A 78 14.27 5.09 1.52
N ARG A 79 14.43 4.57 0.30
CA ARG A 79 13.78 3.34 -0.13
C ARG A 79 14.10 2.14 0.77
N SER A 80 15.35 1.99 1.22
CA SER A 80 15.72 0.88 2.10
C SER A 80 14.97 0.90 3.45
N SER A 81 14.74 2.09 4.02
CA SER A 81 13.96 2.25 5.26
C SER A 81 12.48 1.90 5.06
N LYS A 82 11.89 2.37 3.96
CA LYS A 82 10.50 2.01 3.61
C LYS A 82 10.32 0.49 3.46
N GLU A 83 11.28 -0.17 2.82
CA GLU A 83 11.27 -1.63 2.65
C GLU A 83 11.46 -2.38 3.98
N ALA A 84 12.31 -1.88 4.88
CA ALA A 84 12.50 -2.45 6.22
C ALA A 84 11.21 -2.34 7.06
N ILE A 85 10.55 -1.18 7.06
CA ILE A 85 9.24 -0.98 7.69
C ILE A 85 8.21 -1.95 7.10
N THR A 86 8.22 -2.09 5.78
CA THR A 86 7.29 -2.99 5.09
C THR A 86 7.52 -4.46 5.43
N GLU A 87 8.78 -4.87 5.57
CA GLU A 87 9.16 -6.19 6.05
C GLU A 87 8.62 -6.41 7.47
N LEU A 88 8.82 -5.45 8.38
CA LEU A 88 8.30 -5.50 9.76
C LEU A 88 6.77 -5.64 9.79
N ILE A 89 6.04 -4.83 9.01
CA ILE A 89 4.57 -4.94 8.89
C ILE A 89 4.17 -6.34 8.41
N SER A 90 4.91 -6.88 7.44
CA SER A 90 4.64 -8.21 6.88
C SER A 90 4.91 -9.34 7.87
N GLN A 91 5.93 -9.20 8.73
CA GLN A 91 6.18 -10.13 9.84
C GLN A 91 5.03 -10.10 10.84
N HIS A 92 4.60 -8.90 11.22
CA HIS A 92 3.52 -8.70 12.19
C HIS A 92 2.17 -9.23 11.70
N ASN A 93 1.94 -9.17 10.38
CA ASN A 93 0.76 -9.73 9.72
C ASN A 93 0.92 -11.22 9.34
N ASP A 94 1.99 -11.86 9.78
CA ASP A 94 2.37 -13.24 9.44
C ASP A 94 2.36 -13.52 7.93
N CYS A 95 2.75 -12.60 7.05
CA CYS A 95 2.68 -12.76 5.59
C CYS A 95 4.05 -13.16 5.01
N PRO A 96 4.38 -14.47 4.86
CA PRO A 96 5.75 -14.90 4.56
C PRO A 96 6.20 -14.51 3.16
N LEU A 97 5.26 -14.43 2.22
CA LEU A 97 5.54 -14.01 0.85
C LEU A 97 6.00 -12.55 0.82
N CYS A 98 5.24 -11.65 1.45
CA CYS A 98 5.59 -10.23 1.52
C CYS A 98 6.86 -10.02 2.33
N GLU A 99 7.00 -10.63 3.51
CA GLU A 99 8.22 -10.56 4.32
C GLU A 99 9.47 -10.86 3.49
N LYS A 100 9.49 -12.00 2.80
CA LYS A 100 10.63 -12.42 1.96
C LYS A 100 10.87 -11.46 0.80
N ALA A 101 9.82 -11.01 0.12
CA ALA A 101 9.93 -10.08 -0.99
C ALA A 101 10.52 -8.73 -0.55
N HIS A 102 10.02 -8.17 0.55
CA HIS A 102 10.47 -6.89 1.09
C HIS A 102 11.87 -6.99 1.69
N ARG A 103 12.25 -8.13 2.30
CA ARG A 103 13.65 -8.37 2.70
C ARG A 103 14.62 -8.33 1.51
N ILE A 104 14.26 -8.96 0.39
CA ILE A 104 15.06 -8.93 -0.84
C ILE A 104 15.22 -7.49 -1.34
N MET A 105 14.12 -6.74 -1.39
CA MET A 105 14.10 -5.36 -1.86
C MET A 105 14.86 -4.41 -0.92
N MET A 106 14.75 -4.59 0.40
CA MET A 106 15.52 -3.84 1.40
C MET A 106 17.04 -4.03 1.18
N ILE A 107 17.50 -5.27 1.02
CA ILE A 107 18.93 -5.54 0.78
C ILE A 107 19.39 -4.90 -0.53
N ALA A 108 18.60 -5.03 -1.60
CA ALA A 108 18.93 -4.45 -2.89
C ALA A 108 18.97 -2.92 -2.86
N ALA A 109 17.98 -2.27 -2.23
CA ALA A 109 17.91 -0.83 -2.07
C ALA A 109 19.08 -0.30 -1.23
N ARG A 110 19.38 -0.95 -0.10
CA ARG A 110 20.51 -0.57 0.75
C ARG A 110 21.84 -0.67 0.01
N GLN A 111 22.04 -1.71 -0.79
CA GLN A 111 23.25 -1.87 -1.60
C GLN A 111 23.34 -0.77 -2.68
N ALA A 112 22.22 -0.42 -3.33
CA ALA A 112 22.17 0.66 -4.31
C ALA A 112 22.49 2.03 -3.69
N GLU A 113 21.98 2.31 -2.49
CA GLU A 113 22.28 3.52 -1.72
C GLU A 113 23.78 3.62 -1.40
N ILE A 114 24.39 2.54 -0.88
CA ILE A 114 25.84 2.50 -0.59
C ILE A 114 26.66 2.76 -1.86
N GLU A 115 26.30 2.12 -2.98
CA GLU A 115 26.98 2.35 -4.26
C GLU A 115 26.79 3.79 -4.77
N GLY A 116 25.63 4.39 -4.54
CA GLY A 116 25.34 5.80 -4.83
C GLY A 116 26.24 6.73 -4.02
N GLU A 117 26.31 6.54 -2.71
CA GLU A 117 27.15 7.31 -1.76
C GLU A 117 28.64 7.19 -2.10
N MET A 118 29.13 5.99 -2.42
CA MET A 118 30.53 5.80 -2.84
C MET A 118 30.86 6.52 -4.16
N ASN A 119 29.89 6.68 -5.06
CA ASN A 119 30.08 7.36 -6.34
C ASN A 119 30.05 8.88 -6.18
N THR A 120 29.20 9.43 -5.30
CA THR A 120 29.21 10.86 -4.94
C THR A 120 30.50 11.24 -4.22
N ILE A 121 31.01 10.41 -3.30
CA ILE A 121 32.30 10.65 -2.63
C ILE A 121 33.48 10.58 -3.62
N LYS A 122 33.36 9.83 -4.72
CA LYS A 122 34.41 9.70 -5.74
C LYS A 122 34.49 10.85 -6.76
N CYS A 123 33.69 11.91 -6.63
CA CYS A 123 33.80 13.11 -7.48
C CYS A 123 33.58 14.39 -6.65
N PRO A 124 34.58 15.31 -6.44
CA PRO A 124 35.79 15.56 -7.23
C PRO A 124 37.07 15.69 -6.37
N ILE A 125 38.00 14.75 -6.45
CA ILE A 125 39.44 15.03 -6.17
C ILE A 125 40.27 15.09 -7.47
N ARG A 126 39.73 14.58 -8.59
CA ARG A 126 40.41 14.61 -9.89
C ARG A 126 40.10 15.81 -10.78
N LYS A 127 38.95 16.50 -10.61
CA LYS A 127 38.62 17.74 -11.36
C LYS A 127 38.70 19.02 -10.52
N SER A 128 38.49 18.94 -9.20
CA SER A 128 38.66 20.09 -8.30
C SER A 128 40.12 20.54 -8.18
N ARG A 129 41.12 19.66 -8.30
CA ARG A 129 42.53 20.06 -8.31
C ARG A 129 42.94 20.96 -9.50
N GLN A 130 42.18 20.94 -10.59
CA GLN A 130 42.41 21.85 -11.72
C GLN A 130 41.57 23.14 -11.62
N TRP A 131 40.36 23.08 -11.06
CA TRP A 131 39.54 24.27 -10.82
C TRP A 131 40.03 25.11 -9.63
N TYR A 132 40.35 24.48 -8.48
CA TYR A 132 40.84 25.18 -7.28
C TYR A 132 42.25 25.76 -7.43
N LYS A 133 43.04 25.31 -8.43
CA LYS A 133 44.35 25.93 -8.73
C LYS A 133 44.26 27.12 -9.68
N ALA A 134 43.17 27.28 -10.42
CA ALA A 134 43.03 28.35 -11.40
C ALA A 134 42.37 29.62 -10.82
N GLU A 135 41.47 29.48 -9.84
CA GLU A 135 40.65 30.61 -9.37
C GLU A 135 40.93 31.04 -7.92
N TYR A 136 41.43 30.13 -7.08
CA TYR A 136 41.63 30.42 -5.65
C TYR A 136 42.90 31.22 -5.33
N HIS A 137 43.82 31.39 -6.29
CA HIS A 137 45.04 32.18 -6.09
C HIS A 137 44.92 33.67 -6.46
N GLN A 138 43.74 34.14 -6.89
CA GLN A 138 43.59 35.55 -7.29
C GLN A 138 42.79 36.44 -6.34
N GLN A 139 42.07 35.94 -5.32
CA GLN A 139 41.11 36.84 -4.61
C GLN A 139 41.04 36.84 -3.08
N HIS A 140 41.72 35.99 -2.30
CA HIS A 140 41.56 36.06 -0.83
C HIS A 140 42.87 35.87 -0.03
N PRO A 141 43.41 36.94 0.59
CA PRO A 141 44.27 36.82 1.76
C PRO A 141 43.41 36.39 2.96
N THR A 142 43.99 35.50 3.75
CA THR A 142 43.44 34.81 4.92
C THR A 142 43.16 35.75 6.10
N GLU A 143 41.93 35.75 6.62
CA GLU A 143 41.67 36.05 8.04
C GLU A 143 40.69 35.00 8.62
N GLY A 144 41.03 34.54 9.83
CA GLY A 144 40.55 33.29 10.43
C GLY A 144 39.07 33.29 10.82
N GLY A 145 38.34 32.32 10.28
CA GLY A 145 37.08 31.84 10.83
C GLY A 145 37.21 30.36 11.17
N GLU A 146 36.99 30.02 12.44
CA GLU A 146 36.82 28.64 12.92
C GLU A 146 35.57 28.03 12.27
N GLY A 147 35.72 27.53 11.04
CA GLY A 147 34.67 26.80 10.34
C GLY A 147 34.43 25.46 11.01
N SER A 148 33.22 25.26 11.54
CA SER A 148 32.80 23.97 12.09
C SER A 148 32.86 22.91 10.99
N SER A 149 33.87 22.05 11.08
CA SER A 149 33.99 20.87 10.25
C SER A 149 32.91 19.86 10.65
N SER A 150 31.68 20.03 10.16
CA SER A 150 30.67 18.98 10.14
C SER A 150 31.26 17.76 9.41
N THR A 151 31.55 16.70 10.15
CA THR A 151 32.18 15.49 9.59
C THR A 151 31.13 14.58 8.97
N CYS A 152 31.43 13.94 7.84
CA CYS A 152 30.54 12.97 7.17
C CYS A 152 30.09 11.80 8.08
N ALA A 153 30.77 11.56 9.19
CA ALA A 153 30.40 10.55 10.17
C ALA A 153 29.07 10.87 10.88
N GLY A 154 28.79 12.15 11.16
CA GLY A 154 27.55 12.56 11.83
C GLY A 154 26.30 12.23 11.01
N HIS A 155 26.34 12.47 9.70
CA HIS A 155 25.21 12.17 8.81
C HIS A 155 24.85 10.67 8.73
N ALA A 156 25.85 9.78 8.82
CA ALA A 156 25.61 8.35 8.80
C ALA A 156 24.97 7.85 10.12
N GLU A 157 25.42 8.41 11.24
CA GLU A 157 24.86 8.13 12.58
C GLU A 157 23.41 8.63 12.67
N ASP A 158 23.13 9.87 12.24
CA ASP A 158 21.78 10.44 12.20
C ASP A 158 20.82 9.61 11.34
N LYS A 159 21.29 9.10 10.18
CA LYS A 159 20.50 8.23 9.29
C LYS A 159 20.17 6.89 9.97
N ALA A 160 21.12 6.30 10.69
CA ALA A 160 20.91 5.05 11.41
C ALA A 160 19.91 5.22 12.57
N ILE A 161 20.07 6.28 13.36
CA ILE A 161 19.15 6.62 14.46
C ILE A 161 17.73 6.82 13.93
N ARG A 162 17.57 7.63 12.88
CA ARG A 162 16.26 7.88 12.25
C ARG A 162 15.60 6.59 11.75
N ASN A 163 16.38 5.67 11.18
CA ASN A 163 15.85 4.40 10.69
C ASN A 163 15.36 3.50 11.83
N THR A 164 16.10 3.45 12.94
CA THR A 164 15.67 2.73 14.15
C THR A 164 14.36 3.31 14.68
N GLN A 165 14.28 4.63 14.83
CA GLN A 165 13.06 5.29 15.30
C GLN A 165 11.87 5.09 14.35
N ALA A 166 12.11 5.09 13.04
CA ALA A 166 11.06 4.82 12.07
C ALA A 166 10.48 3.39 12.20
N LEU A 167 11.30 2.40 12.55
CA LEU A 167 10.85 1.03 12.81
C LEU A 167 10.10 0.93 14.15
N GLU A 168 10.59 1.59 15.20
CA GLU A 168 9.92 1.64 16.51
C GLU A 168 8.54 2.32 16.40
N TYR A 169 8.45 3.43 15.66
CA TYR A 169 7.19 4.11 15.39
C TYR A 169 6.23 3.24 14.58
N ALA A 170 6.73 2.52 13.56
CA ALA A 170 5.91 1.57 12.80
C ALA A 170 5.37 0.42 13.67
N ASP A 171 6.21 -0.15 14.56
CA ASP A 171 5.82 -1.19 15.51
C ASP A 171 4.75 -0.69 16.49
N HIS A 172 4.90 0.54 16.97
CA HIS A 172 3.91 1.21 17.81
C HIS A 172 2.55 1.33 17.09
N LEU A 173 2.54 1.81 15.85
CA LEU A 173 1.32 1.91 15.05
C LEU A 173 0.67 0.54 14.81
N LEU A 174 1.47 -0.50 14.57
CA LEU A 174 0.99 -1.87 14.40
C LEU A 174 0.37 -2.44 15.69
N THR A 175 0.98 -2.13 16.83
CA THR A 175 0.43 -2.47 18.14
C THR A 175 -0.91 -1.78 18.38
N LEU A 176 -1.00 -0.46 18.11
CA LEU A 176 -2.27 0.28 18.20
C LEU A 176 -3.33 -0.30 17.26
N TRP A 177 -2.95 -0.67 16.05
CA TRP A 177 -3.83 -1.29 15.06
C TRP A 177 -4.42 -2.63 15.55
N GLN A 178 -3.59 -3.49 16.14
CA GLN A 178 -4.04 -4.76 16.73
C GLN A 178 -4.88 -4.54 17.99
N GLN A 179 -4.48 -3.60 18.85
CA GLN A 179 -5.22 -3.26 20.06
C GLN A 179 -6.62 -2.77 19.70
N ARG A 180 -6.79 -1.90 18.70
CA ARG A 180 -8.13 -1.45 18.26
C ARG A 180 -8.95 -2.58 17.67
N SER A 181 -8.32 -3.47 16.91
CA SER A 181 -8.96 -4.67 16.41
C SER A 181 -9.49 -5.58 17.53
N SER A 182 -8.94 -5.44 18.76
CA SER A 182 -9.33 -6.20 19.95
C SER A 182 -10.24 -5.41 20.93
N LYS A 183 -9.95 -4.13 21.18
CA LYS A 183 -10.63 -3.23 22.15
C LYS A 183 -12.02 -2.80 21.69
N LEU A 184 -12.35 -2.86 20.41
CA LEU A 184 -13.76 -2.81 19.98
C LEU A 184 -14.63 -3.91 20.67
N ALA A 185 -14.03 -4.93 21.29
CA ALA A 185 -14.72 -5.97 22.05
C ALA A 185 -14.82 -5.72 23.57
N ALA A 186 -14.01 -4.83 24.14
CA ALA A 186 -13.91 -4.64 25.59
C ALA A 186 -14.15 -3.17 25.94
N SER A 187 -15.17 -2.91 26.76
CA SER A 187 -15.55 -1.57 27.22
C SER A 187 -14.34 -0.72 27.62
N ARG A 188 -14.42 0.55 27.20
CA ARG A 188 -13.48 1.67 27.37
C ARG A 188 -13.01 1.85 28.82
N GLU A 189 -12.09 1.01 29.30
CA GLU A 189 -11.39 1.23 30.57
C GLU A 189 -10.11 2.04 30.33
N ASP A 190 -10.03 3.17 31.04
CA ASP A 190 -8.97 4.16 31.02
C ASP A 190 -7.60 3.53 31.32
N SER A 191 -6.90 3.20 30.25
CA SER A 191 -5.51 2.75 30.31
C SER A 191 -4.66 3.74 29.53
N SER A 192 -4.41 4.90 30.15
CA SER A 192 -3.39 5.85 29.71
C SER A 192 -2.00 5.28 30.02
N SER A 193 -1.55 4.31 29.23
CA SER A 193 -0.13 3.97 29.23
C SER A 193 0.60 5.15 28.60
N VAL A 194 1.30 5.92 29.45
CA VAL A 194 2.15 7.04 29.06
C VAL A 194 3.20 6.48 28.09
N VAL A 195 3.02 6.73 26.79
CA VAL A 195 4.09 6.57 25.83
C VAL A 195 5.07 7.69 26.13
N ASP A 196 6.33 7.35 26.35
CA ASP A 196 7.39 8.30 26.65
C ASP A 196 7.66 9.15 25.40
N GLU A 197 7.00 10.31 25.30
CA GLU A 197 7.12 11.29 24.21
C GLU A 197 8.56 11.76 23.97
N SER A 198 9.48 11.51 24.91
CA SER A 198 10.89 11.94 24.81
C SER A 198 11.69 11.21 23.72
N SER A 199 11.18 10.10 23.18
CA SER A 199 11.88 9.31 22.15
C SER A 199 11.68 9.80 20.71
N ASP A 200 10.71 10.68 20.44
CA ASP A 200 10.21 10.96 19.09
C ASP A 200 10.97 12.09 18.34
N HIS A 201 12.10 12.56 18.88
CA HIS A 201 12.75 13.79 18.45
C HIS A 201 13.34 13.81 17.02
N TYR A 202 13.59 12.66 16.36
CA TYR A 202 14.20 12.66 15.01
C TYR A 202 13.22 12.38 13.87
N LEU A 203 11.96 12.04 14.16
CA LEU A 203 10.94 11.85 13.12
C LEU A 203 10.15 13.14 12.94
N THR A 204 10.23 13.71 11.74
CA THR A 204 9.34 14.81 11.35
C THR A 204 7.89 14.31 11.22
N GLU A 205 6.91 15.20 11.32
CA GLU A 205 5.50 14.85 11.09
C GLU A 205 5.26 14.29 9.68
N GLN A 206 6.04 14.72 8.69
CA GLN A 206 6.05 14.12 7.36
C GLN A 206 6.54 12.66 7.38
N ASN A 207 7.61 12.35 8.12
CA ASN A 207 8.07 10.97 8.28
C ASN A 207 7.00 10.11 8.94
N LYS A 208 6.38 10.60 10.03
CA LYS A 208 5.32 9.88 10.74
C LYS A 208 4.12 9.59 9.84
N ALA A 209 3.65 10.59 9.08
CA ALA A 209 2.56 10.42 8.12
C ALA A 209 2.91 9.39 7.03
N GLU A 210 4.15 9.42 6.54
CA GLU A 210 4.63 8.46 5.55
C GLU A 210 4.70 7.02 6.09
N ILE A 211 5.17 6.84 7.33
CA ILE A 211 5.17 5.54 8.02
C ILE A 211 3.73 5.04 8.20
N ALA A 212 2.80 5.90 8.61
CA ALA A 212 1.40 5.54 8.75
C ALA A 212 0.78 5.08 7.41
N LEU A 213 1.14 5.71 6.29
CA LEU A 213 0.72 5.27 4.96
C LEU A 213 1.31 3.91 4.57
N LEU A 214 2.56 3.61 4.94
CA LEU A 214 3.15 2.29 4.75
C LEU A 214 2.40 1.23 5.56
N VAL A 215 2.10 1.51 6.84
CA VAL A 215 1.30 0.62 7.70
C VAL A 215 -0.07 0.36 7.06
N LEU A 216 -0.75 1.40 6.59
CA LEU A 216 -2.04 1.30 5.92
C LEU A 216 -1.97 0.43 4.66
N LEU A 217 -1.04 0.76 3.75
CA LEU A 217 -0.84 0.08 2.48
C LEU A 217 -0.52 -1.41 2.68
N PHE A 218 0.36 -1.74 3.61
CA PHE A 218 0.82 -3.13 3.76
C PHE A 218 -0.07 -3.99 4.62
N ASN A 219 -0.86 -3.42 5.54
CA ASN A 219 -1.99 -4.14 6.13
C ASN A 219 -3.00 -4.58 5.06
N TYR A 220 -3.25 -3.72 4.05
CA TYR A 220 -4.05 -4.08 2.89
C TYR A 220 -3.36 -5.16 2.03
N MET A 221 -2.12 -4.92 1.58
CA MET A 221 -1.43 -5.83 0.67
C MET A 221 -1.20 -7.22 1.28
N ASN A 222 -0.80 -7.30 2.55
CA ASN A 222 -0.59 -8.58 3.22
C ASN A 222 -1.89 -9.39 3.31
N ARG A 223 -3.03 -8.74 3.52
CA ARG A 223 -4.35 -9.38 3.55
C ARG A 223 -4.72 -9.96 2.20
N VAL A 224 -4.66 -9.15 1.14
CA VAL A 224 -4.98 -9.58 -0.24
C VAL A 224 -4.05 -10.70 -0.70
N VAL A 225 -2.74 -10.58 -0.45
CA VAL A 225 -1.76 -11.60 -0.80
C VAL A 225 -2.05 -12.91 -0.07
N SER A 226 -2.27 -12.87 1.24
CA SER A 226 -2.57 -14.06 2.04
C SER A 226 -3.88 -14.72 1.59
N SER A 227 -4.89 -13.94 1.23
CA SER A 227 -6.19 -14.45 0.78
C SER A 227 -6.21 -15.02 -0.63
N LEU A 228 -5.38 -14.52 -1.54
CA LEU A 228 -5.48 -14.86 -2.97
C LEU A 228 -4.27 -15.63 -3.55
N LEU A 229 -3.11 -15.60 -2.90
CA LEU A 229 -1.90 -16.31 -3.36
C LEU A 229 -1.47 -17.45 -2.43
N GLY A 230 -1.91 -17.42 -1.17
CA GLY A 230 -1.40 -18.31 -0.13
C GLY A 230 0.00 -17.91 0.36
N GLU A 231 0.71 -18.85 0.97
CA GLU A 231 1.86 -18.54 1.83
C GLU A 231 3.25 -18.69 1.18
N HIS A 232 3.35 -19.39 0.04
CA HIS A 232 4.64 -19.83 -0.48
C HIS A 232 5.19 -18.92 -1.58
N PHE A 233 6.32 -18.29 -1.29
CA PHE A 233 7.06 -17.44 -2.21
C PHE A 233 7.44 -18.20 -3.51
N SER A 234 7.91 -19.43 -3.38
CA SER A 234 8.39 -20.24 -4.51
C SER A 234 7.25 -20.65 -5.43
N SER A 235 6.06 -20.90 -4.88
CA SER A 235 4.86 -21.17 -5.66
C SER A 235 4.44 -19.93 -6.44
N ALA A 236 4.44 -18.76 -5.79
CA ALA A 236 4.04 -17.50 -6.41
C ALA A 236 5.01 -17.06 -7.53
N PHE A 237 6.32 -17.09 -7.28
CA PHE A 237 7.32 -16.54 -8.20
C PHE A 237 7.87 -17.55 -9.20
N PHE A 238 7.97 -18.83 -8.83
CA PHE A 238 8.62 -19.85 -9.66
C PHE A 238 7.68 -20.98 -10.09
N ARG A 239 6.39 -20.90 -9.75
CA ARG A 239 5.38 -21.94 -10.04
C ARG A 239 5.78 -23.33 -9.51
N VAL A 240 6.53 -23.35 -8.41
CA VAL A 240 6.90 -24.60 -7.74
C VAL A 240 5.63 -25.16 -7.06
N PRO A 241 5.35 -26.48 -7.15
CA PRO A 241 4.24 -27.08 -6.39
C PRO A 241 4.40 -26.84 -4.89
N THR A 242 3.30 -26.61 -4.17
CA THR A 242 3.28 -26.25 -2.74
C THR A 242 4.13 -27.18 -1.85
N SER A 243 4.06 -28.51 -2.07
CA SER A 243 4.87 -29.48 -1.31
C SER A 243 6.38 -29.29 -1.51
N ALA A 244 6.81 -28.99 -2.74
CA ALA A 244 8.20 -28.70 -3.05
C ALA A 244 8.60 -27.29 -2.56
N ALA A 245 7.70 -26.31 -2.65
CA ALA A 245 7.93 -24.97 -2.13
C ALA A 245 8.17 -24.98 -0.61
N LEU A 246 7.37 -25.74 0.15
CA LEU A 246 7.57 -25.99 1.58
C LEU A 246 8.95 -26.60 1.88
N ALA A 247 9.36 -27.62 1.11
CA ALA A 247 10.67 -28.26 1.27
C ALA A 247 11.85 -27.34 0.94
N LEU A 248 11.70 -26.45 -0.05
CA LEU A 248 12.71 -25.45 -0.40
C LEU A 248 12.79 -24.33 0.65
N GLU A 249 11.64 -23.81 1.07
CA GLU A 249 11.54 -22.66 1.97
C GLU A 249 11.87 -22.99 3.42
N SER A 250 11.71 -24.25 3.85
CA SER A 250 12.14 -24.72 5.16
C SER A 250 13.68 -24.76 5.33
N ARG A 251 14.44 -24.68 4.22
CA ARG A 251 15.91 -24.67 4.26
C ARG A 251 16.43 -23.24 4.35
N ALA A 252 16.68 -22.76 5.57
CA ALA A 252 17.17 -21.40 5.83
C ALA A 252 18.37 -20.99 4.94
N GLY A 253 19.35 -21.90 4.74
CA GLY A 253 20.52 -21.63 3.89
C GLY A 253 20.20 -21.43 2.41
N PHE A 254 19.22 -22.17 1.88
CA PHE A 254 18.79 -22.01 0.48
C PHE A 254 18.10 -20.66 0.28
N MET A 255 17.19 -20.28 1.19
CA MET A 255 16.50 -19.00 1.10
C MET A 255 17.45 -17.81 1.26
N ALA A 256 18.41 -17.87 2.18
CA ALA A 256 19.41 -16.82 2.33
C ALA A 256 20.26 -16.65 1.05
N MET A 257 20.65 -17.76 0.41
CA MET A 257 21.36 -17.74 -0.87
C MET A 257 20.50 -17.11 -1.97
N MET A 258 19.24 -17.56 -2.12
CA MET A 258 18.31 -17.03 -3.12
C MET A 258 18.03 -15.55 -2.93
N THR A 259 17.80 -15.12 -1.69
CA THR A 259 17.58 -13.71 -1.34
C THR A 259 18.75 -12.85 -1.78
N ARG A 260 20.00 -13.26 -1.47
CA ARG A 260 21.20 -12.52 -1.86
C ARG A 260 21.38 -12.49 -3.37
N PHE A 261 21.14 -13.61 -4.04
CA PHE A 261 21.22 -13.70 -5.51
C PHE A 261 20.20 -12.77 -6.19
N MET A 262 18.94 -12.79 -5.75
CA MET A 262 17.90 -11.93 -6.29
C MET A 262 18.16 -10.45 -5.99
N ALA A 263 18.58 -10.11 -4.77
CA ALA A 263 18.90 -8.75 -4.39
C ALA A 263 20.01 -8.16 -5.27
N ASN A 264 21.09 -8.91 -5.48
CA ASN A 264 22.19 -8.51 -6.37
C ASN A 264 21.71 -8.24 -7.81
N GLY A 265 20.80 -9.07 -8.32
CA GLY A 265 20.20 -8.87 -9.65
C GLY A 265 19.28 -7.64 -9.75
N MET A 266 18.84 -7.08 -8.62
CA MET A 266 17.94 -5.93 -8.57
C MET A 266 18.65 -4.60 -8.29
N VAL A 267 19.87 -4.60 -7.71
CA VAL A 267 20.61 -3.37 -7.34
C VAL A 267 20.62 -2.31 -8.44
N GLY A 268 20.87 -2.72 -9.69
CA GLY A 268 20.94 -1.78 -10.82
C GLY A 268 19.64 -1.05 -11.14
N LYS A 269 18.49 -1.58 -10.68
CA LYS A 269 17.18 -0.98 -10.90
C LYS A 269 16.86 0.09 -9.84
N PHE A 270 17.30 -0.14 -8.60
CA PHE A 270 17.17 0.81 -7.48
C PHE A 270 18.05 2.06 -7.62
N LYS A 271 18.95 2.10 -8.61
CA LYS A 271 19.74 3.29 -8.92
C LYS A 271 18.92 4.40 -9.59
N LYS A 272 17.72 4.08 -10.08
CA LYS A 272 16.81 5.08 -10.64
C LYS A 272 16.03 5.72 -9.50
N THR A 273 16.21 7.02 -9.34
CA THR A 273 15.35 7.82 -8.49
C THR A 273 14.05 8.10 -9.22
N HIS A 274 12.96 8.09 -8.47
CA HIS A 274 11.62 8.39 -8.98
C HIS A 274 11.08 9.54 -8.15
N LEU A 275 10.79 10.66 -8.78
CA LEU A 275 10.21 11.80 -8.08
C LEU A 275 8.71 11.56 -7.84
N PRO A 276 8.15 12.11 -6.75
CA PRO A 276 6.71 12.08 -6.51
C PRO A 276 5.92 12.53 -7.75
N GLY A 277 4.85 11.82 -8.08
CA GLY A 277 3.97 12.12 -9.22
C GLY A 277 4.45 11.63 -10.59
N GLU A 278 5.75 11.35 -10.78
CA GLU A 278 6.27 10.87 -12.08
C GLU A 278 5.64 9.54 -12.50
N ILE A 279 5.52 8.62 -11.53
CA ILE A 279 4.99 7.28 -11.78
C ILE A 279 3.49 7.36 -12.01
N SER A 280 2.76 8.09 -11.15
CA SER A 280 1.33 8.35 -11.33
C SER A 280 1.00 8.89 -12.71
N ALA A 281 1.75 9.89 -13.17
CA ALA A 281 1.50 10.51 -14.46
C ALA A 281 1.72 9.53 -15.62
N ALA A 282 2.81 8.74 -15.56
CA ALA A 282 3.10 7.72 -16.56
C ALA A 282 2.07 6.58 -16.61
N LEU A 283 1.42 6.27 -15.48
CA LEU A 283 0.42 5.20 -15.39
C LEU A 283 -0.95 5.65 -15.85
N LEU A 284 -1.38 6.82 -15.41
CA LEU A 284 -2.72 7.35 -15.67
C LEU A 284 -2.83 8.02 -17.04
N GLY A 285 -1.72 8.11 -17.77
CA GLY A 285 -1.69 8.73 -19.10
C GLY A 285 -1.92 10.24 -19.07
N THR A 286 -1.85 10.86 -17.89
CA THR A 286 -1.79 12.32 -17.79
C THR A 286 -0.42 12.73 -18.30
N LYS A 287 -0.39 13.43 -19.44
CA LYS A 287 0.87 14.00 -19.94
C LYS A 287 1.39 14.96 -18.87
N THR A 288 2.41 14.55 -18.14
CA THR A 288 3.24 15.50 -17.41
C THR A 288 4.02 16.26 -18.47
N ASP A 289 3.70 17.53 -18.65
CA ASP A 289 4.58 18.44 -19.36
C ASP A 289 5.88 18.50 -18.57
N ARG A 290 6.88 17.72 -19.00
CA ARG A 290 8.20 17.70 -18.36
C ARG A 290 8.75 19.13 -18.41
N PRO A 291 9.16 19.70 -17.26
CA PRO A 291 9.76 21.04 -17.24
C PRO A 291 11.09 21.14 -18.01
N GLU A 292 11.72 20.01 -18.33
CA GLU A 292 13.08 19.94 -18.85
C GLU A 292 13.13 19.56 -20.34
N GLU A 293 12.79 20.51 -21.20
CA GLU A 293 13.46 20.71 -22.51
C GLU A 293 13.20 22.10 -23.12
N ARG A 294 12.79 23.07 -22.30
CA ARG A 294 12.86 24.50 -22.64
C ARG A 294 14.11 25.12 -22.00
N GLN A 295 15.27 24.66 -22.42
CA GLN A 295 16.49 25.45 -22.25
C GLN A 295 17.19 25.59 -23.61
N GLU A 296 17.44 26.85 -23.96
CA GLU A 296 18.63 27.32 -24.69
C GLU A 296 18.65 27.36 -26.22
N LYS A 297 17.50 27.36 -26.91
CA LYS A 297 17.53 27.60 -28.38
C LYS A 297 16.56 28.63 -28.94
N GLU A 298 16.16 29.61 -28.15
CA GLU A 298 15.52 30.81 -28.70
C GLU A 298 16.26 32.06 -28.24
N CYS A 299 16.94 32.66 -29.22
CA CYS A 299 17.70 33.88 -29.14
C CYS A 299 16.84 35.08 -28.75
N ARG A 300 17.47 35.98 -27.96
CA ARG A 300 17.44 37.46 -28.03
C ARG A 300 16.09 38.15 -28.26
N ASP A 301 15.78 39.01 -27.30
CA ASP A 301 15.04 40.28 -27.45
C ASP A 301 13.53 40.19 -27.72
N HIS A 302 12.76 39.66 -26.75
CA HIS A 302 11.38 40.10 -26.56
C HIS A 302 11.02 40.27 -25.06
N PRO A 303 10.38 41.39 -24.66
CA PRO A 303 9.91 41.57 -23.30
C PRO A 303 8.82 40.54 -22.98
N SER A 304 9.08 39.77 -21.93
CA SER A 304 8.29 38.63 -21.48
C SER A 304 6.89 39.07 -21.02
N THR A 305 5.87 38.73 -21.80
CA THR A 305 4.52 38.52 -21.28
C THR A 305 4.42 37.06 -20.87
N THR A 306 4.59 36.79 -19.58
CA THR A 306 4.29 35.50 -18.95
C THR A 306 2.80 35.19 -19.12
N LYS A 307 2.45 34.48 -20.19
CA LYS A 307 1.17 33.77 -20.24
C LYS A 307 1.28 32.59 -19.27
N SER A 308 0.72 32.77 -18.08
CA SER A 308 0.33 31.65 -17.22
C SER A 308 -0.50 30.67 -18.05
N THR A 309 -0.17 29.40 -17.98
CA THR A 309 -1.08 28.33 -18.39
C THR A 309 -2.42 28.56 -17.69
N PRO A 310 -3.56 28.38 -18.37
CA PRO A 310 -4.87 28.62 -17.77
C PRO A 310 -5.03 27.75 -16.53
N ASP A 311 -5.09 28.44 -15.38
CA ASP A 311 -5.48 28.03 -14.04
C ASP A 311 -5.96 26.57 -13.91
N ASP A 312 -5.03 25.68 -13.53
CA ASP A 312 -5.37 24.40 -12.89
C ASP A 312 -5.82 24.62 -11.42
N ASP A 313 -5.90 25.89 -10.98
CA ASP A 313 -6.42 26.34 -9.68
C ASP A 313 -7.91 26.00 -9.45
N ASN A 314 -8.60 25.42 -10.45
CA ASN A 314 -9.96 24.93 -10.32
C ASN A 314 -10.07 23.44 -9.95
N GLN A 315 -8.97 22.74 -9.64
CA GLN A 315 -9.12 21.41 -9.06
C GLN A 315 -9.72 21.54 -7.64
N PRO A 316 -10.86 20.87 -7.38
CA PRO A 316 -11.48 20.93 -6.07
C PRO A 316 -10.49 20.39 -5.02
N PRO A 317 -10.41 21.02 -3.84
CA PRO A 317 -9.46 20.63 -2.79
C PRO A 317 -9.53 19.13 -2.53
N ILE A 318 -8.38 18.53 -2.21
CA ILE A 318 -8.27 17.12 -1.90
C ILE A 318 -9.06 16.85 -0.61
N CYS A 319 -10.32 16.44 -0.76
CA CYS A 319 -11.15 16.01 0.35
C CYS A 319 -10.87 14.53 0.63
N LEU A 320 -10.14 14.27 1.71
CA LEU A 320 -10.00 12.95 2.31
C LEU A 320 -10.97 12.86 3.50
N PRO A 321 -11.43 11.65 3.88
CA PRO A 321 -12.05 11.46 5.18
C PRO A 321 -11.18 12.06 6.30
N ARG A 322 -11.79 12.69 7.31
CA ARG A 322 -11.09 13.41 8.40
C ARG A 322 -9.91 12.61 8.98
N HIS A 323 -10.11 11.32 9.22
CA HIS A 323 -9.08 10.43 9.79
C HIS A 323 -7.92 10.08 8.84
N LEU A 324 -7.99 10.49 7.58
CA LEU A 324 -6.94 10.32 6.55
C LEU A 324 -6.34 11.65 6.11
N GLU A 325 -6.82 12.81 6.58
CA GLU A 325 -6.35 14.13 6.14
C GLU A 325 -4.84 14.32 6.34
N ARG A 326 -4.28 13.71 7.40
CA ARG A 326 -2.84 13.73 7.68
C ARG A 326 -1.98 13.06 6.60
N ALA A 327 -2.56 12.28 5.69
CA ALA A 327 -1.86 11.75 4.52
C ALA A 327 -1.28 12.85 3.62
N THR A 328 -1.85 14.06 3.66
CA THR A 328 -1.32 15.25 2.95
C THR A 328 0.08 15.64 3.43
N LEU A 329 0.42 15.38 4.70
CA LEU A 329 1.76 15.61 5.25
C LEU A 329 2.82 14.71 4.60
N ALA A 330 2.43 13.53 4.11
CA ALA A 330 3.32 12.63 3.38
C ALA A 330 3.53 13.04 1.91
N GLY A 331 2.81 14.06 1.43
CA GLY A 331 2.89 14.60 0.07
C GLY A 331 1.55 14.56 -0.67
N GLU A 332 1.35 15.54 -1.56
CA GLU A 332 0.12 15.72 -2.33
C GLU A 332 -0.23 14.50 -3.18
N HIS A 333 0.76 13.90 -3.85
CA HIS A 333 0.53 12.73 -4.71
C HIS A 333 0.11 11.48 -3.92
N CYS A 334 0.63 11.28 -2.71
CA CYS A 334 0.18 10.23 -1.80
C CYS A 334 -1.28 10.44 -1.39
N ALA A 335 -1.64 11.66 -0.98
CA ALA A 335 -3.02 12.01 -0.61
C ALA A 335 -3.99 11.83 -1.79
N LEU A 336 -3.60 12.23 -2.99
CA LEU A 336 -4.40 12.06 -4.20
C LEU A 336 -4.58 10.58 -4.57
N ALA A 337 -3.53 9.77 -4.45
CA ALA A 337 -3.63 8.33 -4.68
C ALA A 337 -4.62 7.67 -3.69
N LEU A 338 -4.52 8.03 -2.41
CA LEU A 338 -5.42 7.53 -1.37
C LEU A 338 -6.87 7.97 -1.59
N ARG A 339 -7.10 9.24 -1.97
CA ARG A 339 -8.45 9.75 -2.31
C ARG A 339 -9.09 8.92 -3.41
N ARG A 340 -8.35 8.64 -4.48
CA ARG A 340 -8.87 7.84 -5.60
C ARG A 340 -9.24 6.42 -5.18
N ILE A 341 -8.43 5.80 -4.31
CA ILE A 341 -8.73 4.48 -3.72
C ILE A 341 -10.02 4.54 -2.90
N THR A 342 -10.17 5.52 -2.01
CA THR A 342 -11.39 5.69 -1.20
C THR A 342 -12.63 5.86 -2.08
N THR A 343 -12.56 6.75 -3.08
CA THR A 343 -13.65 6.95 -4.03
C THR A 343 -14.00 5.67 -4.79
N TRP A 344 -13.01 4.89 -5.22
CA TRP A 344 -13.25 3.62 -5.90
C TRP A 344 -13.95 2.60 -4.98
N VAL A 345 -13.55 2.51 -3.70
CA VAL A 345 -14.18 1.62 -2.72
C VAL A 345 -15.67 1.93 -2.56
N GLU A 346 -16.01 3.21 -2.42
CA GLU A 346 -17.40 3.68 -2.30
C GLU A 346 -18.20 3.38 -3.59
N GLN A 347 -17.63 3.71 -4.76
CA GLN A 347 -18.28 3.48 -6.06
C GLN A 347 -18.50 1.99 -6.34
N PHE A 348 -17.52 1.14 -6.00
CA PHE A 348 -17.63 -0.30 -6.15
C PHE A 348 -18.71 -0.86 -5.21
N GLU A 349 -18.76 -0.42 -3.96
CA GLU A 349 -19.80 -0.84 -3.01
C GLU A 349 -21.21 -0.55 -3.55
N GLN A 350 -21.45 0.70 -3.99
CA GLN A 350 -22.73 1.09 -4.57
C GLN A 350 -23.08 0.27 -5.82
N THR A 351 -22.08 0.00 -6.66
CA THR A 351 -22.24 -0.84 -7.86
C THR A 351 -22.54 -2.28 -7.50
N ALA A 352 -21.83 -2.86 -6.52
CA ALA A 352 -22.02 -4.23 -6.07
C ALA A 352 -23.40 -4.44 -5.42
N ILE A 353 -23.91 -3.44 -4.70
CA ILE A 353 -25.28 -3.46 -4.15
C ILE A 353 -26.31 -3.39 -5.29
N ARG A 354 -26.16 -2.42 -6.20
CA ARG A 354 -27.07 -2.26 -7.34
C ARG A 354 -27.13 -3.51 -8.21
N ASP A 355 -25.99 -4.12 -8.46
CA ASP A 355 -25.86 -5.30 -9.34
C ASP A 355 -26.19 -6.61 -8.59
N GLY A 356 -26.55 -6.55 -7.30
CA GLY A 356 -26.96 -7.69 -6.50
C GLY A 356 -25.83 -8.63 -6.08
N LEU A 357 -24.57 -8.19 -6.22
CA LEU A 357 -23.39 -8.95 -5.77
C LEU A 357 -23.27 -8.97 -4.23
N ILE A 358 -23.74 -7.91 -3.59
CA ILE A 358 -23.76 -7.74 -2.12
C ILE A 358 -25.14 -7.22 -1.74
N SER A 359 -25.80 -7.83 -0.77
CA SER A 359 -27.05 -7.28 -0.24
C SER A 359 -26.78 -6.21 0.83
N GLU A 360 -27.59 -5.15 0.89
CA GLU A 360 -27.48 -4.13 1.96
C GLU A 360 -27.62 -4.74 3.37
N THR A 361 -28.40 -5.83 3.49
CA THR A 361 -28.57 -6.54 4.76
C THR A 361 -27.30 -7.27 5.15
N LEU A 362 -26.60 -7.90 4.18
CA LEU A 362 -25.29 -8.49 4.40
C LEU A 362 -24.28 -7.44 4.86
N LEU A 363 -24.22 -6.30 4.17
CA LEU A 363 -23.29 -5.23 4.50
C LEU A 363 -23.52 -4.69 5.92
N ARG A 364 -24.79 -4.38 6.26
CA ARG A 364 -25.17 -4.00 7.63
C ARG A 364 -24.78 -5.07 8.66
N ALA A 365 -24.99 -6.34 8.35
CA ALA A 365 -24.60 -7.41 9.25
C ALA A 365 -23.09 -7.48 9.48
N LEU A 366 -22.27 -7.18 8.47
CA LEU A 366 -20.81 -7.11 8.60
C LEU A 366 -20.35 -5.82 9.32
N ASP A 367 -21.08 -4.72 9.14
CA ASP A 367 -20.77 -3.40 9.73
C ASP A 367 -21.18 -3.26 11.20
N ASP A 368 -22.10 -4.09 11.68
CA ASP A 368 -22.48 -4.23 13.09
C ASP A 368 -21.32 -4.87 13.91
N ASN A 369 -20.18 -4.16 13.87
CA ASN A 369 -18.84 -4.54 14.29
C ASN A 369 -18.74 -4.80 15.80
N SER A 370 -19.58 -4.14 16.60
CA SER A 370 -19.53 -4.23 18.07
C SER A 370 -19.73 -5.65 18.60
N THR A 371 -20.35 -6.54 17.83
CA THR A 371 -20.60 -7.93 18.25
C THR A 371 -19.77 -8.98 17.50
N MET A 372 -19.02 -8.56 16.48
CA MET A 372 -18.30 -9.45 15.56
C MET A 372 -16.77 -9.47 15.80
N VAL A 373 -16.28 -8.99 16.93
CA VAL A 373 -14.84 -9.05 17.22
C VAL A 373 -14.49 -10.40 17.89
N PRO A 374 -13.61 -11.21 17.30
CA PRO A 374 -13.11 -12.42 17.96
C PRO A 374 -12.24 -12.03 19.15
N SER A 375 -12.18 -12.91 20.16
CA SER A 375 -11.23 -12.72 21.26
C SER A 375 -9.79 -12.74 20.73
N SER A 376 -8.96 -11.82 21.22
CA SER A 376 -7.58 -11.61 20.76
C SER A 376 -6.64 -12.79 21.06
N ASP A 377 -7.02 -13.68 21.97
CA ASP A 377 -6.31 -14.90 22.33
C ASP A 377 -6.59 -16.08 21.37
N LEU A 378 -7.50 -15.92 20.41
CA LEU A 378 -7.86 -16.99 19.48
C LEU A 378 -6.74 -17.25 18.47
N ARG A 379 -6.18 -18.46 18.51
CA ARG A 379 -5.29 -18.98 17.47
C ARG A 379 -6.00 -19.07 16.11
N ALA A 380 -5.23 -19.02 15.02
CA ALA A 380 -5.74 -19.05 13.64
C ALA A 380 -6.82 -20.12 13.37
N HIS A 381 -6.61 -21.39 13.75
CA HIS A 381 -7.61 -22.45 13.54
C HIS A 381 -8.92 -22.22 14.34
N ARG A 382 -8.83 -21.59 15.52
CA ARG A 382 -10.01 -21.22 16.31
C ARG A 382 -10.72 -20.02 15.72
N LEU A 383 -9.99 -19.06 15.14
CA LEU A 383 -10.59 -17.95 14.38
C LEU A 383 -11.39 -18.48 13.19
N VAL A 384 -10.83 -19.41 12.41
CA VAL A 384 -11.56 -20.05 11.30
C VAL A 384 -12.81 -20.77 11.80
N HIS A 385 -12.71 -21.54 12.88
CA HIS A 385 -13.87 -22.20 13.47
C HIS A 385 -14.92 -21.20 13.95
N TRP A 386 -14.49 -20.13 14.61
CA TRP A 386 -15.38 -19.07 15.08
C TRP A 386 -16.11 -18.40 13.91
N VAL A 387 -15.43 -18.05 12.81
CA VAL A 387 -16.10 -17.48 11.62
C VAL A 387 -17.06 -18.50 11.00
N THR A 388 -16.58 -19.71 10.72
CA THR A 388 -17.34 -20.71 9.93
C THR A 388 -18.49 -21.37 10.70
N VAL A 389 -18.45 -21.39 12.04
CA VAL A 389 -19.47 -22.04 12.88
C VAL A 389 -20.25 -21.03 13.70
N THR A 390 -19.57 -20.17 14.47
CA THR A 390 -20.24 -19.22 15.38
C THR A 390 -20.87 -18.08 14.60
N MET A 391 -20.11 -17.43 13.72
CA MET A 391 -20.62 -16.31 12.93
C MET A 391 -21.63 -16.75 11.90
N ARG A 392 -21.44 -17.91 11.26
CA ARG A 392 -22.43 -18.50 10.36
C ARG A 392 -23.84 -18.57 10.96
N LYS A 393 -23.99 -19.06 12.20
CA LYS A 393 -25.32 -19.14 12.87
C LYS A 393 -25.96 -17.78 13.07
N ARG A 394 -25.17 -16.73 13.30
CA ARG A 394 -25.65 -15.35 13.42
C ARG A 394 -26.04 -14.80 12.06
N LEU A 395 -25.16 -14.97 11.07
CA LEU A 395 -25.38 -14.52 9.70
C LEU A 395 -26.61 -15.17 9.07
N GLN A 396 -26.90 -16.44 9.36
CA GLN A 396 -28.13 -17.11 8.91
C GLN A 396 -29.43 -16.47 9.42
N LYS A 397 -29.38 -15.69 10.50
CA LYS A 397 -30.55 -14.94 11.00
C LYS A 397 -30.74 -13.62 10.28
N SER A 398 -29.66 -13.01 9.80
CA SER A 398 -29.68 -11.69 9.16
C SER A 398 -29.69 -11.75 7.63
N CYS A 399 -29.01 -12.72 7.04
CA CYS A 399 -28.86 -12.89 5.60
C CYS A 399 -30.08 -13.62 5.00
N ARG A 400 -30.42 -13.28 3.76
CA ARG A 400 -31.61 -13.84 3.08
C ARG A 400 -31.33 -15.15 2.35
N SER A 401 -30.08 -15.39 1.96
CA SER A 401 -29.66 -16.53 1.15
C SER A 401 -28.43 -17.22 1.75
N GLU A 402 -28.22 -18.49 1.38
CA GLU A 402 -27.00 -19.22 1.73
C GLU A 402 -25.77 -18.67 0.98
N GLU A 403 -25.98 -18.03 -0.17
CA GLU A 403 -24.95 -17.31 -0.93
C GLU A 403 -24.44 -16.10 -0.15
N ASP A 404 -25.33 -15.27 0.41
CA ASP A 404 -24.98 -14.14 1.27
C ASP A 404 -24.17 -14.60 2.48
N VAL A 405 -24.60 -15.71 3.12
CA VAL A 405 -23.87 -16.29 4.26
C VAL A 405 -22.48 -16.78 3.84
N THR A 406 -22.35 -17.39 2.67
CA THR A 406 -21.06 -17.87 2.15
C THR A 406 -20.14 -16.69 1.85
N LEU A 407 -20.64 -15.65 1.19
CA LEU A 407 -19.91 -14.42 0.93
C LEU A 407 -19.48 -13.76 2.24
N ALA A 408 -20.39 -13.60 3.21
CA ALA A 408 -20.07 -13.07 4.54
C ALA A 408 -18.92 -13.81 5.22
N ILE A 409 -18.94 -15.14 5.19
CA ILE A 409 -17.89 -15.97 5.77
C ILE A 409 -16.55 -15.71 5.08
N VAL A 410 -16.52 -15.64 3.75
CA VAL A 410 -15.29 -15.33 3.00
C VAL A 410 -14.79 -13.94 3.39
N LEU A 411 -15.63 -12.92 3.43
CA LEU A 411 -15.23 -11.55 3.79
C LEU A 411 -14.73 -11.46 5.24
N LEU A 412 -15.37 -12.14 6.18
CA LEU A 412 -14.89 -12.23 7.56
C LEU A 412 -13.54 -12.97 7.65
N LEU A 413 -13.35 -14.05 6.89
CA LEU A 413 -12.05 -14.72 6.81
C LEU A 413 -10.99 -13.80 6.20
N VAL A 414 -11.30 -13.01 5.18
CA VAL A 414 -10.37 -11.99 4.65
C VAL A 414 -9.96 -11.02 5.77
N GLY A 415 -10.91 -10.52 6.56
CA GLY A 415 -10.65 -9.56 7.64
C GLY A 415 -9.84 -10.12 8.83
N TYR A 416 -10.12 -11.36 9.25
CA TYR A 416 -9.59 -11.93 10.50
C TYR A 416 -8.59 -13.08 10.33
N SER A 417 -8.64 -13.82 9.22
CA SER A 417 -7.76 -14.96 8.97
C SER A 417 -7.51 -15.13 7.46
N PRO A 418 -6.87 -14.14 6.82
CA PRO A 418 -6.83 -14.06 5.36
C PRO A 418 -6.18 -15.29 4.71
N LYS A 419 -5.20 -15.90 5.37
CA LYS A 419 -4.53 -17.16 4.96
C LYS A 419 -5.48 -18.33 4.79
N SER A 420 -6.61 -18.31 5.48
CA SER A 420 -7.60 -19.38 5.50
C SER A 420 -8.66 -19.22 4.41
N VAL A 421 -8.55 -18.19 3.55
CA VAL A 421 -9.48 -17.95 2.45
C VAL A 421 -9.14 -18.83 1.26
N PHE A 422 -7.89 -18.78 0.79
CA PHE A 422 -7.44 -19.49 -0.41
C PHE A 422 -7.62 -21.01 -0.24
N HIS A 423 -8.26 -21.66 -1.21
CA HIS A 423 -8.62 -23.10 -1.15
C HIS A 423 -9.54 -23.51 0.02
N SER A 424 -10.22 -22.57 0.65
CA SER A 424 -11.30 -22.92 1.57
C SER A 424 -12.55 -23.38 0.81
N PHE A 425 -13.33 -24.25 1.43
CA PHE A 425 -14.63 -24.67 0.89
C PHE A 425 -15.56 -23.48 0.57
N HIS A 426 -15.53 -22.42 1.38
CA HIS A 426 -16.34 -21.22 1.16
C HIS A 426 -15.84 -20.38 -0.03
N TRP A 427 -14.52 -20.31 -0.21
CA TRP A 427 -13.93 -19.69 -1.38
C TRP A 427 -14.32 -20.44 -2.66
N ASP A 428 -14.19 -21.77 -2.69
CA ASP A 428 -14.53 -22.57 -3.86
C ASP A 428 -16.02 -22.41 -4.23
N LYS A 429 -16.92 -22.38 -3.24
CA LYS A 429 -18.34 -22.08 -3.45
C LYS A 429 -18.60 -20.67 -3.98
N LEU A 430 -17.88 -19.66 -3.46
CA LEU A 430 -18.02 -18.29 -3.95
C LEU A 430 -17.56 -18.18 -5.40
N VAL A 431 -16.46 -18.84 -5.75
CA VAL A 431 -15.94 -18.90 -7.13
C VAL A 431 -16.92 -19.63 -8.05
N GLU A 432 -17.51 -20.74 -7.60
CA GLU A 432 -18.54 -21.47 -8.36
C GLU A 432 -19.78 -20.58 -8.62
N ALA A 433 -20.21 -19.81 -7.62
CA ALA A 433 -21.40 -18.97 -7.71
C ALA A 433 -21.19 -17.68 -8.53
N GLN A 434 -20.05 -17.01 -8.37
CA GLN A 434 -19.83 -15.64 -8.89
C GLN A 434 -18.75 -15.54 -9.98
N GLY A 435 -18.01 -16.63 -10.20
CA GLY A 435 -16.80 -16.63 -11.02
C GLY A 435 -15.56 -16.14 -10.27
N GLU A 436 -14.39 -16.60 -10.69
CA GLU A 436 -13.12 -16.34 -10.00
C GLU A 436 -12.75 -14.85 -9.96
N ASP A 437 -12.96 -14.12 -11.06
CA ASP A 437 -12.59 -12.71 -11.14
C ASP A 437 -13.48 -11.83 -10.26
N THR A 438 -14.80 -12.09 -10.23
CA THR A 438 -15.73 -11.41 -9.32
C THR A 438 -15.40 -11.69 -7.86
N ALA A 439 -15.14 -12.95 -7.51
CA ALA A 439 -14.74 -13.34 -6.16
C ALA A 439 -13.45 -12.63 -5.70
N LYS A 440 -12.43 -12.56 -6.58
CA LYS A 440 -11.19 -11.80 -6.29
C LYS A 440 -11.46 -10.31 -6.12
N ARG A 441 -12.29 -9.71 -6.96
CA ARG A 441 -12.64 -8.28 -6.88
C ARG A 441 -13.35 -7.97 -5.56
N LEU A 442 -14.24 -8.85 -5.09
CA LEU A 442 -14.88 -8.73 -3.77
C LEU A 442 -13.86 -8.81 -2.62
N VAL A 443 -12.89 -9.73 -2.68
CA VAL A 443 -11.80 -9.81 -1.68
C VAL A 443 -10.94 -8.55 -1.66
N ILE A 444 -10.60 -8.01 -2.83
CA ILE A 444 -9.82 -6.77 -2.98
C ILE A 444 -10.59 -5.59 -2.39
N TRP A 445 -11.85 -5.41 -2.80
CA TRP A 445 -12.71 -4.34 -2.29
C TRP A 445 -12.86 -4.41 -0.77
N TRP A 446 -13.20 -5.58 -0.24
CA TRP A 446 -13.39 -5.75 1.20
C TRP A 446 -12.09 -5.48 1.96
N SER A 447 -10.94 -5.93 1.43
CA SER A 447 -9.64 -5.65 2.03
C SER A 447 -9.32 -4.16 2.07
N LEU A 448 -9.63 -3.41 1.00
CA LEU A 448 -9.46 -1.96 0.97
C LEU A 448 -10.39 -1.28 1.96
N ARG A 449 -11.70 -1.55 1.88
CA ARG A 449 -12.73 -1.00 2.77
C ARG A 449 -12.36 -1.19 4.24
N TRP A 450 -12.06 -2.43 4.62
CA TRP A 450 -11.66 -2.79 5.97
C TRP A 450 -10.41 -2.06 6.45
N THR A 451 -9.40 -1.93 5.58
CA THR A 451 -8.19 -1.16 5.90
C THR A 451 -8.49 0.32 6.11
N LEU A 452 -9.26 0.95 5.20
CA LEU A 452 -9.57 2.38 5.27
C LEU A 452 -10.45 2.72 6.47
N GLU A 453 -11.39 1.86 6.84
CA GLU A 453 -12.26 2.04 8.01
C GLU A 453 -11.47 1.93 9.32
N ARG A 454 -10.52 1.00 9.39
CA ARG A 454 -9.67 0.80 10.57
C ARG A 454 -8.52 1.78 10.70
N ALA A 455 -8.26 2.57 9.65
CA ALA A 455 -7.34 3.68 9.71
C ALA A 455 -7.81 4.79 10.65
N LYS A 456 -9.10 4.81 11.04
CA LYS A 456 -9.64 5.77 12.02
C LYS A 456 -8.80 5.77 13.29
N GLY A 457 -8.20 6.93 13.61
CA GLY A 457 -7.36 7.14 14.77
C GLY A 457 -5.85 6.91 14.56
N LEU A 458 -5.36 6.64 13.34
CA LEU A 458 -3.91 6.61 13.06
C LEU A 458 -3.27 8.00 13.11
N ASP A 459 -4.08 9.03 13.33
CA ASP A 459 -3.71 10.44 13.47
C ASP A 459 -3.01 10.79 14.79
N GLY A 460 -2.86 9.85 15.73
CA GLY A 460 -2.06 10.01 16.95
C GLY A 460 -2.63 10.96 18.00
N ASN A 461 -3.53 11.87 17.63
CA ASN A 461 -4.19 12.79 18.55
C ASN A 461 -5.45 12.13 19.13
N GLN A 462 -5.29 11.38 20.23
CA GLN A 462 -6.43 10.81 20.96
C GLN A 462 -7.14 11.82 21.88
N ASP A 463 -6.61 13.03 22.05
CA ASP A 463 -6.97 13.86 23.20
C ASP A 463 -8.05 14.93 22.95
N ASP A 464 -8.45 15.22 21.71
CA ASP A 464 -9.30 16.41 21.45
C ASP A 464 -10.82 16.13 21.38
N ASP A 465 -11.28 14.88 21.21
CA ASP A 465 -12.72 14.59 21.03
C ASP A 465 -13.43 14.14 22.34
N ALA A 466 -12.76 14.12 23.48
CA ALA A 466 -13.40 13.80 24.77
C ALA A 466 -14.11 15.00 25.44
N GLY A 467 -14.00 16.21 24.86
CA GLY A 467 -14.44 17.46 25.50
C GLY A 467 -15.87 17.94 25.20
N ASP A 468 -16.48 17.59 24.06
CA ASP A 468 -17.65 18.33 23.56
C ASP A 468 -18.99 17.57 23.51
N GLU A 469 -19.06 16.29 23.92
CA GLU A 469 -20.35 15.55 23.95
C GLU A 469 -21.15 15.68 25.28
N LEU A 470 -20.72 16.53 26.23
CA LEU A 470 -21.39 16.66 27.54
C LEU A 470 -22.25 17.93 27.72
N ILE A 471 -22.54 18.69 26.66
CA ILE A 471 -23.48 19.83 26.71
C ILE A 471 -24.48 19.75 25.55
N THR A 472 -25.41 18.80 25.60
CA THR A 472 -26.83 18.93 25.19
C THR A 472 -27.52 17.57 25.23
N SER A 473 -28.05 17.18 26.38
CA SER A 473 -29.23 16.30 26.50
C SER A 473 -29.85 16.44 27.86
#